data_AF-A0A357CYI8-F1
#
_entry.id   AF-A0A357CYI8-F1
#
_cell.length_a   1.000
_cell.length_b   1.000
_cell.length_c   1.000
_cell.angle_alpha   90.00
_cell.angle_beta   90.00
_cell.angle_gamma   90.00
#
_symmetry.space_group_name_H-M   'P 1'
#
loop_
_entity.id
_entity.type
_entity.pdbx_description
1 polymer ?
#
loop_
_entity_poly.entity_id
_entity_poly.type
_entity_poly.pdbx_seq_one_letter_code
_entity_poly.pdbx_strand_id
1 'polypeptide(L)' 'MEFEPLNDFVPNGELIENLLEEHSFPSRISLAMAYVPYQPFNNLYDNETGFSRGTIFKALDLPFLGEKGAGK' A
#
# COMPACT_ATOMS: atom_id res chain seq x y z
N MET A 1 -7.58 7.38 44.58
CA MET A 1 -6.81 7.39 43.33
C MET A 1 -5.39 7.05 43.72
N GLU A 2 -5.09 5.76 43.71
CA GLU A 2 -3.74 5.24 43.89
C GLU A 2 -3.42 4.52 42.59
N PHE A 3 -2.48 5.09 41.83
CA PHE A 3 -1.96 4.49 40.61
C PHE A 3 -0.79 3.61 41.02
N GLU A 4 -0.96 2.30 40.95
CA GLU A 4 0.14 1.36 41.04
C GLU A 4 1.03 1.50 39.78
N PRO A 5 2.37 1.58 39.92
CA PRO A 5 3.24 1.76 38.78
C PRO A 5 3.22 0.51 37.88
N LEU A 6 2.88 0.72 36.61
CA LEU A 6 2.91 -0.28 35.54
C LEU A 6 4.35 -0.71 35.24
N ASN A 7 4.94 -1.57 36.08
CA ASN A 7 6.33 -2.04 35.95
C ASN A 7 6.47 -3.53 35.67
N ASP A 8 5.41 -4.22 35.25
CA ASP A 8 5.46 -5.68 35.03
C ASP A 8 5.63 -6.10 33.56
N PHE A 9 5.84 -5.15 32.63
CA PHE A 9 6.09 -5.52 31.24
C PHE A 9 7.58 -5.68 30.96
N VAL A 10 8.17 -6.75 31.51
CA VAL A 10 9.25 -7.42 30.80
C VAL A 10 8.55 -8.30 29.76
N PRO A 11 8.58 -7.96 28.45
CA PRO A 11 7.97 -8.82 27.46
C PRO A 11 8.73 -10.14 27.44
N ASN A 12 8.10 -11.19 27.96
CA ASN A 12 8.56 -12.54 27.73
C ASN A 12 8.53 -12.79 26.21
N GLY A 13 9.55 -13.48 25.69
CA GLY A 13 9.77 -13.69 24.25
C GLY A 13 8.57 -14.24 23.47
N GLU A 14 7.62 -14.86 24.19
CA GLU A 14 6.33 -15.36 23.68
C GLU A 14 5.44 -14.27 23.05
N LEU A 15 5.47 -13.02 23.57
CA LEU A 15 4.70 -11.91 22.97
C LEU A 15 5.34 -11.36 21.69
N ILE A 16 6.67 -11.47 21.56
CA ILE A 16 7.39 -11.09 20.34
C ILE A 16 7.11 -12.12 19.23
N GLU A 17 7.05 -13.41 19.58
CA GLU A 17 6.72 -14.49 18.62
C GLU A 17 5.31 -14.34 18.06
N ASN A 18 4.31 -14.01 18.89
CA ASN A 18 2.93 -13.80 18.42
C ASN A 18 2.77 -12.57 17.50
N LEU A 19 3.56 -11.51 17.73
CA LEU A 19 3.59 -10.31 16.85
C LEU A 19 4.24 -10.58 15.50
N LEU A 20 5.22 -11.49 15.47
CA LEU A 20 5.88 -11.95 14.24
C LEU A 20 4.98 -12.93 13.45
N GLU A 21 4.14 -13.71 14.12
CA GLU A 21 3.19 -14.62 13.46
C GLU A 21 2.05 -13.90 12.72
N GLU A 22 1.50 -12.81 13.26
CA GLU A 22 0.40 -12.09 12.59
C GLU A 22 0.80 -11.42 11.26
N HIS A 23 2.11 -11.26 11.00
CA HIS A 23 2.63 -10.67 9.76
C HIS A 23 3.29 -11.70 8.83
N SER A 24 2.94 -12.99 8.98
CA SER A 24 3.40 -14.00 8.04
C SER A 24 2.75 -13.80 6.66
N PHE A 25 3.58 -13.44 5.69
CA PHE A 25 3.25 -13.54 4.28
C PHE A 25 2.64 -14.93 3.96
N PRO A 26 1.56 -15.02 3.17
CA PRO A 26 0.89 -16.29 2.92
C PRO A 26 1.85 -17.29 2.29
N SER A 27 1.77 -18.56 2.70
CA SER A 27 2.64 -19.65 2.23
C SER A 27 2.57 -19.91 0.72
N ARG A 28 1.55 -19.38 0.04
CA ARG A 28 1.43 -19.33 -1.42
C ARG A 28 1.27 -17.89 -1.88
N ILE A 29 2.39 -17.28 -2.24
CA ILE A 29 2.46 -16.00 -2.94
C ILE A 29 2.64 -16.27 -4.43
N SER A 30 1.85 -15.62 -5.27
CA SER A 30 2.15 -15.58 -6.70
C SER A 30 3.53 -14.94 -6.90
N LEU A 31 4.42 -15.60 -7.64
CA LEU A 31 5.79 -15.12 -7.89
C LEU A 31 5.87 -13.68 -8.42
N ALA A 32 4.80 -13.19 -9.06
CA ALA A 32 4.68 -11.82 -9.58
C ALA A 32 3.37 -11.17 -9.09
N MET A 33 3.34 -10.71 -7.84
CA MET A 33 2.29 -9.81 -7.36
C MET A 33 2.77 -8.37 -7.48
N ALA A 34 1.95 -7.52 -8.09
CA ALA A 34 2.12 -6.08 -8.03
C ALA A 34 1.15 -5.53 -6.98
N TYR A 35 1.66 -4.79 -6.01
CA TYR A 35 0.84 -4.13 -5.01
C TYR A 35 0.47 -2.74 -5.52
N VAL A 36 -0.82 -2.46 -5.60
CA VAL A 36 -1.34 -1.15 -5.97
C VAL A 36 -1.53 -0.33 -4.69
N PRO A 37 -0.98 0.90 -4.59
CA PRO A 37 -1.21 1.75 -3.42
C PRO A 37 -2.67 2.15 -3.28
N TYR A 38 -3.10 2.48 -2.06
CA TYR A 38 -4.44 3.01 -1.82
C TYR A 38 -4.66 4.30 -2.62
N GLN A 39 -5.75 4.34 -3.39
CA GLN A 39 -6.09 5.47 -4.23
C GLN A 39 -7.25 6.27 -3.61
N PRO A 40 -7.00 7.47 -3.05
CA PRO A 40 -8.05 8.28 -2.46
C PRO A 40 -9.01 8.83 -3.53
N PHE A 41 -10.30 8.91 -3.22
CA PHE A 41 -11.32 9.45 -4.11
C PHE A 41 -11.37 10.98 -4.02
N ASN A 42 -10.32 11.64 -4.49
CA ASN A 42 -10.18 13.09 -4.47
C ASN A 42 -9.55 13.61 -5.77
N ASN A 43 -9.61 14.93 -5.97
CA ASN A 43 -8.96 15.62 -7.08
C ASN A 43 -9.28 15.00 -8.46
N LEU A 44 -10.57 14.90 -8.78
CA LEU A 44 -11.06 14.26 -9.99
C LEU A 44 -11.19 15.25 -11.16
N TYR A 45 -11.13 14.72 -12.38
CA TYR A 45 -11.64 15.39 -13.56
C TYR A 45 -13.18 15.36 -13.59
N ASP A 46 -13.78 16.26 -14.37
CA ASP A 46 -15.16 16.10 -14.80
C ASP A 46 -15.31 14.89 -15.74
N ASN A 47 -16.56 14.52 -16.04
CA ASN A 47 -16.87 13.31 -16.80
C ASN A 47 -16.29 13.32 -18.23
N GLU A 48 -16.35 14.45 -18.94
CA GLU A 48 -15.91 14.54 -20.34
C GLU A 48 -14.38 14.51 -20.43
N THR A 49 -13.72 15.24 -19.54
CA THR A 49 -12.25 15.25 -19.44
C THR A 49 -11.73 13.88 -19.00
N GLY A 50 -12.35 13.26 -17.99
CA GLY A 50 -11.95 11.94 -17.50
C GLY A 50 -12.09 10.84 -18.56
N PHE A 51 -13.17 10.88 -19.35
CA PHE A 51 -13.35 9.98 -20.49
C PHE A 51 -12.23 10.16 -21.53
N SER A 52 -11.90 11.41 -21.87
CA SER A 52 -10.85 11.73 -22.84
C SER A 52 -9.44 11.32 -22.38
N ARG A 53 -9.16 11.40 -21.07
CA ARG A 53 -7.88 11.00 -20.48
C ARG A 53 -7.77 9.50 -20.19
N GLY A 54 -8.88 8.78 -20.16
CA GLY A 54 -8.91 7.36 -19.78
C GLY A 54 -8.86 7.12 -18.27
N THR A 55 -8.94 8.18 -17.46
CA THR A 55 -9.01 8.12 -16.00
C THR A 55 -9.70 9.37 -15.45
N ILE A 56 -10.56 9.22 -14.45
CA ILE A 56 -11.11 10.35 -13.70
C ILE A 56 -10.14 10.90 -12.65
N PHE A 57 -9.12 10.11 -12.28
CA PHE A 57 -8.16 10.47 -11.23
C PHE A 57 -7.00 11.21 -11.84
N LYS A 58 -6.87 12.51 -11.55
CA LYS A 58 -5.78 13.34 -12.08
C LYS A 58 -4.39 12.80 -11.71
N ALA A 59 -4.27 12.19 -10.54
CA ALA A 59 -3.02 11.60 -10.08
C ALA A 59 -2.54 10.41 -10.94
N LEU A 60 -3.43 9.78 -11.72
CA LEU A 60 -3.10 8.69 -12.63
C LEU A 60 -2.78 9.17 -14.07
N ASP A 61 -3.04 10.44 -14.41
CA ASP A 61 -2.70 11.03 -15.71
C ASP A 61 -1.22 11.42 -15.74
N LEU A 62 -0.34 10.40 -15.74
CA LEU A 62 1.11 10.55 -15.74
C LEU A 62 1.65 10.53 -17.17
N PRO A 63 2.69 11.33 -17.49
CA PRO A 63 3.33 11.27 -18.79
C PRO A 63 3.89 9.87 -19.05
N PHE A 64 3.95 9.47 -20.31
CA PHE A 64 4.60 8.23 -20.69
C PHE A 64 6.13 8.41 -20.62
N LEU A 65 6.78 7.76 -19.65
CA LEU A 65 8.25 7.80 -19.47
C LEU A 65 8.99 6.66 -20.20
N GLY A 66 8.31 5.85 -21.01
CA GLY A 66 8.98 4.77 -21.74
C GLY A 66 10.06 5.33 -22.66
N GLU A 67 11.31 4.93 -22.45
CA GLU A 67 12.37 5.16 -23.42
C GLU A 67 11.94 4.50 -24.73
N LYS A 68 12.03 5.23 -25.84
CA LYS A 68 11.69 4.69 -27.16
C LYS A 68 12.44 3.37 -27.30
N GLY A 69 11.72 2.25 -27.39
CA GLY A 69 12.27 1.02 -27.96
C GLY A 69 12.71 1.37 -29.36
N ALA A 70 13.97 1.76 -29.53
CA ALA A 70 14.55 2.07 -30.81
C ALA A 70 14.50 0.76 -31.59
N GLY A 71 13.53 0.67 -32.49
CA GLY A 71 13.50 -0.36 -33.51
C GLY A 71 14.85 -0.37 -34.19
N LYS A 72 15.55 -1.49 -34.05
CA LYS A 72 16.74 -1.80 -34.81
C LYS A 72 16.33 -2.63 -36.01
#